data_AF-A0A6C1QPR7-F1
#
_entry.id   AF-A0A6C1QPR7-F1
#
_cell.length_a   1.000
_cell.length_b   1.000
_cell.length_c   1.000
_cell.angle_alpha   90.00
_cell.angle_beta   90.00
_cell.angle_gamma   90.00
#
_symmetry.space_group_name_H-M   'P 1'
#
loop_
_entity.id
_entity.type
_entity.pdbx_description
1 polymer ?
#
loop_
_entity_poly.entity_id
_entity_poly.type
_entity_poly.pdbx_seq_one_letter_code
_entity_poly.pdbx_strand_id
1 'polypeptide(L)'
;MKETVRRSGPHIESRDSVRRTMWEVSAALLPAAAAAGILFGPYALYLIFASAITASILDRPFAPGGFSIKHPLGDGSAFLAGMLFGLTLAPGSPWWIPFFGAAVVVFIGKQAFGGIGHNVFNPALVARGILLLAYPALVTEWRLPLNYDTVTAATPLEGASASYLELFLGYIPGSIGEVSALALLIGAVYLFARGYVGWRISVGYLGAAVLTALALGMDPLFTILSGSLMFAALFMATDMVTSPVGRGARLIYGIGCGVLTVLIRRFTQYPEGVTFAVLLMNGITPLLDVSIVDSFFGEVAKRRRRLIAAVAAVLVLVLGLGVGFGSGALQRLVGDYYVDGTVRRDMRLFFDDAHHALHYDSEREDVRVEQVYRKTEPVGYLVYASGAGYKSTIRMVVALDMDERVIGLRVVDHGESATLGGLVRRPSFLNQFLRRSTAEPAAVVDTLQPITGATVSSRAVANAVEQALLFREAPRAPQTRLTLTTDGIFAGTGRGYNGPIRIEATVDGNRVTAIDVLSHIETPDIGAPALRRIADTVIASQSLDVDVVSGATASSRGLLAAIHDALDQ
;
A
#
# COMPACT_ATOMS: atom_id res chain seq x y z
N MET A 1 -3.22 22.64 -71.65
CA MET A 1 -3.28 22.87 -70.19
C MET A 1 -1.98 22.35 -69.59
N LYS A 2 -1.06 23.22 -69.16
CA LYS A 2 0.18 22.79 -68.50
C LYS A 2 -0.14 22.54 -67.02
N GLU A 3 -0.01 21.30 -66.58
CA GLU A 3 -0.09 20.93 -65.16
C GLU A 3 0.99 21.70 -64.38
N THR A 4 0.54 22.65 -63.55
CA THR A 4 1.41 23.34 -62.61
C THR A 4 1.67 22.42 -61.44
N VAL A 5 2.80 21.69 -61.50
CA VAL A 5 3.31 20.95 -60.34
C VAL A 5 3.57 21.96 -59.23
N ARG A 6 2.73 21.96 -58.18
CA ARG A 6 2.97 22.70 -56.93
C ARG A 6 4.26 22.15 -56.31
N ARG A 7 5.39 22.80 -56.57
CA ARG A 7 6.65 22.50 -55.88
C ARG A 7 6.58 23.10 -54.49
N SER A 8 6.30 22.29 -53.47
CA SER A 8 6.66 22.61 -52.09
C SER A 8 8.20 22.69 -52.00
N GLY A 9 8.73 23.57 -51.14
CA GLY A 9 10.19 23.72 -50.96
C GLY A 9 10.86 22.40 -50.55
N PRO A 10 12.15 22.18 -50.87
CA PRO A 10 12.85 20.94 -50.53
C PRO A 10 13.01 20.86 -49.00
N HIS A 11 12.20 20.03 -48.35
CA HIS A 11 12.41 19.66 -46.96
C HIS A 11 13.25 18.38 -46.96
N ILE A 12 14.41 18.41 -46.30
CA ILE A 12 15.18 17.19 -46.04
C ILE A 12 14.35 16.36 -45.06
N GLU A 13 13.82 15.22 -45.51
CA GLU A 13 13.10 14.32 -44.63
C GLU A 13 14.04 13.82 -43.52
N SER A 14 13.67 14.11 -42.28
CA SER A 14 14.31 13.52 -41.11
C SER A 14 14.07 12.01 -41.11
N ARG A 15 15.10 11.22 -40.78
CA ARG A 15 14.98 9.76 -40.66
C ARG A 15 14.21 9.29 -39.42
N ASP A 16 13.85 10.22 -38.53
CA ASP A 16 13.08 9.92 -37.33
C ASP A 16 11.59 10.16 -37.56
N SER A 17 10.82 9.14 -37.24
CA SER A 17 9.35 9.16 -37.29
C SER A 17 8.77 8.86 -35.91
N VAL A 18 7.53 9.28 -35.69
CA VAL A 18 6.79 8.96 -34.46
C VAL A 18 6.75 7.45 -34.24
N ARG A 19 6.44 6.69 -35.30
CA ARG A 19 6.41 5.22 -35.26
C ARG A 19 7.73 4.65 -34.77
N ARG A 20 8.86 5.10 -35.33
CA ARG A 20 10.19 4.64 -34.90
C ARG A 20 10.43 4.95 -33.43
N THR A 21 10.14 6.18 -33.01
CA THR A 21 10.33 6.61 -31.62
C THR A 21 9.53 5.74 -30.65
N MET A 22 8.25 5.46 -30.95
CA MET A 22 7.40 4.62 -30.09
C MET A 22 7.95 3.19 -29.96
N TRP A 23 8.40 2.57 -31.07
CA TRP A 23 9.01 1.24 -31.04
C TRP A 23 10.34 1.21 -30.29
N GLU A 24 11.15 2.26 -30.41
CA GLU A 24 12.42 2.39 -29.67
C GLU A 24 12.18 2.50 -28.16
N VAL A 25 11.14 3.22 -27.73
CA VAL A 25 10.73 3.27 -26.31
C VAL A 25 10.18 1.92 -25.85
N SER A 26 9.36 1.24 -26.65
CA SER A 26 8.91 -0.13 -26.32
C SER A 26 10.09 -1.11 -26.22
N ALA A 27 11.09 -0.99 -27.09
CA ALA A 27 12.31 -1.80 -27.03
C ALA A 27 13.12 -1.52 -25.76
N ALA A 28 13.20 -0.26 -25.34
CA ALA A 28 13.88 0.14 -24.10
C ALA A 28 13.21 -0.41 -22.83
N LEU A 29 11.93 -0.79 -22.89
CA LEU A 29 11.20 -1.42 -21.78
C LEU A 29 11.39 -2.95 -21.71
N LEU A 30 11.93 -3.57 -22.76
CA LEU A 30 12.12 -5.03 -22.81
C LEU A 30 13.04 -5.58 -21.70
N PRO A 31 14.14 -4.92 -21.28
CA PRO A 31 14.93 -5.38 -20.14
C PRO A 31 14.10 -5.45 -18.85
N ALA A 32 13.23 -4.46 -18.60
CA ALA A 32 12.36 -4.45 -17.44
C ALA A 32 11.29 -5.55 -17.53
N ALA A 33 10.70 -5.75 -18.71
CA ALA A 33 9.75 -6.85 -18.94
C ALA A 33 10.41 -8.22 -18.76
N ALA A 34 11.66 -8.41 -19.22
CA ALA A 34 12.41 -9.63 -19.02
C ALA A 34 12.71 -9.89 -17.53
N ALA A 35 13.15 -8.86 -16.79
CA ALA A 35 13.36 -8.96 -15.35
C ALA A 35 12.07 -9.35 -14.62
N ALA A 36 10.94 -8.73 -14.98
CA ALA A 36 9.62 -9.12 -14.48
C ALA A 36 9.25 -10.58 -14.78
N GLY A 37 9.52 -11.07 -15.99
CA GLY A 37 9.28 -12.46 -16.36
C GLY A 37 10.13 -13.45 -15.56
N ILE A 38 11.38 -13.09 -15.23
CA ILE A 38 12.27 -13.90 -14.40
C ILE A 38 11.76 -13.93 -12.96
N LEU A 39 11.44 -12.76 -12.39
CA LEU A 39 11.13 -12.60 -10.97
C LEU A 39 9.69 -13.03 -10.62
N PHE A 40 8.71 -12.79 -11.48
CA PHE A 40 7.30 -13.14 -11.22
C PHE A 40 6.75 -14.23 -12.14
N GLY A 41 7.54 -14.68 -13.10
CA GLY A 41 7.19 -15.80 -13.97
C GLY A 41 6.47 -15.38 -15.25
N PRO A 42 6.06 -16.37 -16.07
CA PRO A 42 5.47 -16.12 -17.38
C PRO A 42 4.14 -15.36 -17.32
N TYR A 43 3.43 -15.41 -16.18
CA TYR A 43 2.18 -14.70 -16.00
C TYR A 43 2.36 -13.17 -16.01
N ALA A 44 3.48 -12.65 -15.48
CA ALA A 44 3.77 -11.22 -15.57
C ALA A 44 3.96 -10.76 -17.02
N LEU A 45 4.62 -11.57 -17.86
CA LEU A 45 4.75 -11.30 -19.29
C LEU A 45 3.38 -11.32 -19.98
N TYR A 46 2.51 -12.25 -19.61
CA TYR A 46 1.14 -12.26 -20.08
C TYR A 46 0.41 -10.95 -19.75
N LEU A 47 0.48 -10.45 -18.52
CA LEU A 47 -0.18 -9.19 -18.13
C LEU A 47 0.33 -8.01 -18.96
N ILE A 48 1.65 -7.90 -19.17
CA ILE A 48 2.29 -6.84 -19.96
C ILE A 48 1.87 -6.89 -21.44
N PHE A 49 2.00 -8.05 -22.07
CA PHE A 49 1.79 -8.17 -23.52
C PHE A 49 0.30 -8.28 -23.87
N ALA A 50 -0.54 -8.86 -23.00
CA ALA A 50 -1.98 -8.85 -23.19
C ALA A 50 -2.50 -7.41 -23.21
N SER A 51 -2.13 -6.56 -22.25
CA SER A 51 -2.55 -5.15 -22.26
C SER A 51 -2.03 -4.39 -23.49
N ALA A 52 -0.77 -4.60 -23.89
CA ALA A 52 -0.17 -3.95 -25.05
C ALA A 52 -0.85 -4.34 -26.38
N ILE A 53 -1.11 -5.64 -26.57
CA ILE A 53 -1.77 -6.17 -27.77
C ILE A 53 -3.24 -5.73 -27.79
N THR A 54 -3.96 -5.86 -26.67
CA THR A 54 -5.35 -5.42 -26.59
C THR A 54 -5.49 -3.93 -26.86
N ALA A 55 -4.63 -3.09 -26.28
CA ALA A 55 -4.64 -1.66 -26.57
C ALA A 55 -4.41 -1.38 -28.06
N SER A 56 -3.47 -2.09 -28.70
CA SER A 56 -3.21 -1.95 -30.14
C SER A 56 -4.39 -2.34 -31.02
N ILE A 57 -5.10 -3.41 -30.64
CA ILE A 57 -6.31 -3.87 -31.36
C ILE A 57 -7.43 -2.85 -31.21
N LEU A 58 -7.67 -2.35 -29.99
CA LEU A 58 -8.75 -1.40 -29.70
C LEU A 58 -8.51 -0.01 -30.30
N ASP A 59 -7.25 0.39 -30.45
CA ASP A 59 -6.87 1.67 -31.09
C ASP A 59 -7.04 1.64 -32.61
N ARG A 60 -7.07 0.44 -33.21
CA ARG A 60 -7.01 0.25 -34.66
C ARG A 60 -8.14 0.90 -35.46
N PRO A 61 -9.41 0.90 -35.01
CA PRO A 61 -10.51 1.57 -35.71
C PRO A 61 -10.32 3.08 -35.85
N PHE A 62 -9.53 3.71 -34.98
CA PHE A 62 -9.32 5.16 -34.94
C PHE A 62 -8.06 5.61 -35.70
N ALA A 63 -7.22 4.67 -36.15
CA ALA A 63 -5.99 4.99 -36.88
C ALA A 63 -6.27 5.40 -38.34
N PRO A 64 -5.46 6.30 -38.94
CA PRO A 64 -5.60 6.70 -40.34
C PRO A 64 -5.56 5.48 -41.27
N GLY A 65 -6.61 5.27 -42.05
CA GLY A 65 -6.77 4.13 -42.97
C GLY A 65 -7.60 2.96 -42.44
N GLY A 66 -8.21 3.06 -41.24
CA GLY A 66 -9.10 2.04 -40.70
C GLY A 66 -8.43 0.67 -40.49
N PHE A 67 -9.20 -0.39 -40.28
CA PHE A 67 -8.67 -1.73 -40.02
C PHE A 67 -7.88 -2.28 -41.23
N SER A 68 -6.54 -2.30 -41.16
CA SER A 68 -5.68 -2.88 -42.20
C SER A 68 -4.73 -3.91 -41.62
N ILE A 69 -4.86 -5.14 -42.13
CA ILE A 69 -4.14 -6.35 -41.71
C ILE A 69 -2.61 -6.21 -41.91
N LYS A 70 -2.17 -5.33 -42.83
CA LYS A 70 -0.74 -5.14 -43.15
C LYS A 70 0.04 -4.45 -42.02
N HIS A 71 -0.63 -3.73 -41.13
CA HIS A 71 -0.03 -3.00 -40.01
C HIS A 71 -0.88 -3.21 -38.75
N PRO A 72 -0.81 -4.40 -38.13
CA PRO A 72 -1.72 -4.77 -37.03
C PRO A 72 -1.48 -3.94 -35.75
N LEU A 73 -0.25 -3.47 -35.54
CA LEU A 73 0.16 -2.71 -34.33
C LEU A 73 0.20 -1.18 -34.55
N GLY A 74 -0.32 -0.69 -35.68
CA GLY A 74 -0.40 0.74 -35.99
C GLY A 74 0.96 1.44 -35.95
N ASP A 75 0.99 2.62 -35.32
CA ASP A 75 2.19 3.42 -35.07
C ASP A 75 2.97 3.04 -33.80
N GLY A 76 2.48 2.05 -33.03
CA GLY A 76 3.11 1.60 -31.79
C GLY A 76 2.76 2.43 -30.53
N SER A 77 2.02 3.54 -30.66
CA SER A 77 1.69 4.39 -29.51
C SER A 77 0.71 3.71 -28.52
N ALA A 78 -0.31 3.02 -29.03
CA ALA A 78 -1.24 2.25 -28.19
C ALA A 78 -0.58 1.01 -27.59
N PHE A 79 0.33 0.38 -28.35
CA PHE A 79 1.14 -0.73 -27.84
C PHE A 79 1.97 -0.27 -26.63
N LEU A 80 2.69 0.84 -26.77
CA LEU A 80 3.48 1.41 -25.69
C LEU A 80 2.61 1.79 -24.48
N ALA A 81 1.48 2.46 -24.69
CA ALA A 81 0.59 2.83 -23.59
C ALA A 81 0.03 1.60 -22.85
N GLY A 82 -0.37 0.56 -23.58
CA GLY A 82 -0.80 -0.70 -22.99
C GLY A 82 0.33 -1.44 -22.26
N MET A 83 1.55 -1.42 -22.80
CA MET A 83 2.73 -2.03 -22.17
C MET A 83 3.09 -1.31 -20.86
N LEU A 84 3.11 0.04 -20.87
CA LEU A 84 3.33 0.85 -19.67
C LEU A 84 2.26 0.56 -18.61
N PHE A 85 1.00 0.45 -19.02
CA PHE A 85 -0.09 0.09 -18.11
C PHE A 85 0.12 -1.31 -17.51
N GLY A 86 0.45 -2.32 -18.33
CA GLY A 86 0.68 -3.69 -17.89
C GLY A 86 1.85 -3.79 -16.91
N LEU A 87 2.93 -3.04 -17.13
CA LEU A 87 4.04 -2.90 -16.18
C LEU A 87 3.57 -2.28 -14.86
N THR A 88 2.49 -1.52 -14.82
CA THR A 88 1.99 -1.01 -13.53
C THR A 88 1.22 -2.06 -12.73
N LEU A 89 0.68 -3.11 -13.36
CA LEU A 89 -0.16 -4.07 -12.67
C LEU A 89 0.61 -4.86 -11.59
N ALA A 90 -0.12 -5.40 -10.63
CA ALA A 90 0.43 -6.37 -9.69
C ALA A 90 0.59 -7.72 -10.40
N PRO A 91 1.62 -8.51 -10.07
CA PRO A 91 1.80 -9.85 -10.64
C PRO A 91 0.65 -10.81 -10.28
N GLY A 92 -0.11 -10.53 -9.22
CA GLY A 92 -1.32 -11.28 -8.85
C GLY A 92 -2.60 -10.84 -9.57
N SER A 93 -2.57 -9.79 -10.38
CA SER A 93 -3.79 -9.26 -11.00
C SER A 93 -4.50 -10.30 -11.88
N PRO A 94 -5.84 -10.43 -11.82
CA PRO A 94 -6.59 -11.38 -12.62
C PRO A 94 -6.39 -11.21 -14.13
N TRP A 95 -6.55 -12.31 -14.86
CA TRP A 95 -6.25 -12.39 -16.29
C TRP A 95 -7.07 -11.43 -17.17
N TRP A 96 -8.25 -11.03 -16.71
CA TRP A 96 -9.15 -10.13 -17.44
C TRP A 96 -8.81 -8.63 -17.24
N ILE A 97 -8.07 -8.27 -16.17
CA ILE A 97 -7.71 -6.88 -15.86
C ILE A 97 -6.90 -6.22 -16.98
N PRO A 98 -5.89 -6.86 -17.61
CA PRO A 98 -5.18 -6.29 -18.75
C PRO A 98 -6.09 -5.84 -19.89
N PHE A 99 -7.15 -6.60 -20.21
CA PHE A 99 -8.06 -6.28 -21.31
C PHE A 99 -8.95 -5.08 -20.98
N PHE A 100 -9.53 -5.10 -19.78
CA PHE A 100 -10.39 -4.01 -19.32
C PHE A 100 -9.58 -2.72 -19.15
N GLY A 101 -8.41 -2.80 -18.52
CA GLY A 101 -7.50 -1.67 -18.37
C GLY A 101 -7.02 -1.13 -19.71
N ALA A 102 -6.66 -1.99 -20.67
CA ALA A 102 -6.30 -1.55 -22.02
C ALA A 102 -7.45 -0.83 -22.75
N ALA A 103 -8.70 -1.25 -22.53
CA ALA A 103 -9.86 -0.52 -23.05
C ALA A 103 -9.97 0.89 -22.43
N VAL A 104 -9.72 1.03 -21.14
CA VAL A 104 -9.67 2.34 -20.48
C VAL A 104 -8.51 3.19 -21.01
N VAL A 105 -7.32 2.61 -21.20
CA VAL A 105 -6.16 3.28 -21.81
C VAL A 105 -6.53 3.87 -23.16
N VAL A 106 -7.17 3.09 -24.03
CA VAL A 106 -7.50 3.51 -25.38
C VAL A 106 -8.68 4.47 -25.40
N PHE A 107 -9.85 4.05 -24.88
CA PHE A 107 -11.07 4.84 -25.06
C PHE A 107 -11.07 6.12 -24.22
N ILE A 108 -10.65 6.04 -22.96
CA ILE A 108 -10.70 7.17 -22.03
C ILE A 108 -9.36 7.92 -22.04
N GLY A 109 -8.24 7.19 -21.93
CA GLY A 109 -6.93 7.81 -21.82
C GLY A 109 -6.47 8.48 -23.12
N LYS A 110 -6.86 7.95 -24.28
CA LYS A 110 -6.33 8.36 -25.58
C LYS A 110 -7.39 8.94 -26.54
N GLN A 111 -8.43 8.18 -26.83
CA GLN A 111 -9.39 8.52 -27.89
C GLN A 111 -10.40 9.59 -27.48
N ALA A 112 -10.77 9.68 -26.20
CA ALA A 112 -11.65 10.73 -25.70
C ALA A 112 -11.13 12.15 -25.98
N PHE A 113 -9.82 12.32 -26.18
CA PHE A 113 -9.18 13.60 -26.45
C PHE A 113 -8.77 13.79 -27.93
N GLY A 114 -9.11 12.86 -28.82
CA GLY A 114 -8.78 12.95 -30.25
C GLY A 114 -7.51 12.19 -30.67
N GLY A 115 -6.99 11.30 -29.81
CA GLY A 115 -5.89 10.41 -30.16
C GLY A 115 -4.50 11.01 -29.96
N ILE A 116 -3.53 10.51 -30.73
CA ILE A 116 -2.11 10.83 -30.52
C ILE A 116 -1.86 12.33 -30.70
N GLY A 117 -1.09 12.90 -29.77
CA GLY A 117 -0.76 14.33 -29.77
C GLY A 117 -1.80 15.22 -29.08
N HIS A 118 -2.97 14.68 -28.73
CA HIS A 118 -4.05 15.44 -28.07
C HIS A 118 -4.35 14.96 -26.64
N ASN A 119 -3.67 13.92 -26.17
CA ASN A 119 -3.88 13.39 -24.82
C ASN A 119 -3.45 14.42 -23.77
N VAL A 120 -4.38 14.80 -22.88
CA VAL A 120 -4.06 15.71 -21.76
C VAL A 120 -3.30 14.97 -20.66
N PHE A 121 -3.67 13.71 -20.41
CA PHE A 121 -3.12 12.88 -19.35
C PHE A 121 -2.43 11.66 -19.94
N ASN A 122 -1.43 11.12 -19.22
CA ASN A 122 -0.78 9.88 -19.63
C ASN A 122 -1.82 8.73 -19.65
N PRO A 123 -2.11 8.12 -20.81
CA PRO A 123 -3.21 7.16 -20.95
C PRO A 123 -3.08 5.92 -20.04
N ALA A 124 -1.84 5.45 -19.82
CA ALA A 124 -1.56 4.30 -18.96
C ALA A 124 -1.88 4.60 -17.50
N LEU A 125 -1.48 5.80 -17.03
CA LEU A 125 -1.73 6.24 -15.66
C LEU A 125 -3.21 6.55 -15.40
N VAL A 126 -3.95 7.01 -16.40
CA VAL A 126 -5.42 7.17 -16.29
C VAL A 126 -6.08 5.83 -15.98
N ALA A 127 -5.73 4.78 -16.73
CA ALA A 127 -6.26 3.44 -16.48
C ALA A 127 -5.85 2.91 -15.11
N ARG A 128 -4.58 3.07 -14.72
CA ARG A 128 -4.10 2.71 -13.38
C ARG A 128 -4.87 3.43 -12.27
N GLY A 129 -5.05 4.75 -12.39
CA GLY A 129 -5.76 5.57 -11.41
C GLY A 129 -7.21 5.14 -11.24
N ILE A 130 -7.93 4.88 -12.34
CA ILE A 130 -9.31 4.38 -12.30
C ILE A 130 -9.37 3.01 -11.62
N LEU A 131 -8.48 2.08 -11.98
CA LEU A 131 -8.46 0.75 -11.40
C LEU A 131 -8.07 0.73 -9.91
N LEU A 132 -7.16 1.61 -9.50
CA LEU A 132 -6.82 1.77 -8.07
C LEU A 132 -8.01 2.26 -7.24
N LEU A 133 -8.89 3.08 -7.83
CA LEU A 133 -10.09 3.55 -7.15
C LEU A 133 -11.23 2.52 -7.19
N ALA A 134 -11.41 1.83 -8.32
CA ALA A 134 -12.53 0.91 -8.54
C ALA A 134 -12.27 -0.51 -7.98
N TYR A 135 -11.04 -1.02 -8.12
CA TYR A 135 -10.67 -2.40 -7.81
C TYR A 135 -9.33 -2.52 -7.06
N PRO A 136 -9.10 -1.78 -5.95
CA PRO A 136 -7.81 -1.73 -5.27
C PRO A 136 -7.25 -3.12 -4.93
N ALA A 137 -8.08 -4.00 -4.37
CA ALA A 137 -7.66 -5.35 -3.96
C ALA A 137 -7.12 -6.21 -5.12
N LEU A 138 -7.61 -6.00 -6.36
CA LEU A 138 -7.20 -6.79 -7.53
C LEU A 138 -5.90 -6.27 -8.17
N VAL A 139 -5.58 -5.00 -7.94
CA VAL A 139 -4.40 -4.34 -8.53
C VAL A 139 -3.28 -4.10 -7.53
N THR A 140 -3.46 -4.55 -6.28
CA THR A 140 -2.44 -4.51 -5.22
C THR A 140 -2.22 -5.89 -4.58
N GLU A 141 -2.42 -6.98 -5.32
CA GLU A 141 -2.08 -8.34 -4.88
C GLU A 141 -0.61 -8.64 -5.23
N TRP A 142 0.29 -8.26 -4.32
CA TRP A 142 1.73 -8.43 -4.50
C TRP A 142 2.17 -9.85 -4.14
N ARG A 143 3.12 -10.39 -4.92
CA ARG A 143 3.68 -11.73 -4.73
C ARG A 143 5.17 -11.67 -4.46
N LEU A 144 5.69 -12.68 -3.76
CA LEU A 144 7.13 -12.81 -3.55
C LEU A 144 7.86 -13.09 -4.88
N PRO A 145 9.01 -12.45 -5.13
CA PRO A 145 9.83 -12.73 -6.31
C PRO A 145 10.47 -14.12 -6.21
N LEU A 146 10.70 -14.74 -7.37
CA LEU A 146 11.20 -16.12 -7.56
C LEU A 146 10.35 -17.23 -6.91
N ASN A 147 9.24 -16.88 -6.28
CA ASN A 147 8.28 -17.83 -5.77
C ASN A 147 7.02 -17.79 -6.64
N TYR A 148 6.91 -18.76 -7.54
CA TYR A 148 5.74 -18.89 -8.41
C TYR A 148 4.50 -19.44 -7.68
N ASP A 149 4.68 -19.91 -6.44
CA ASP A 149 3.58 -20.25 -5.56
C ASP A 149 2.90 -18.96 -5.07
N THR A 150 1.58 -18.99 -4.87
CA THR A 150 0.70 -17.82 -4.72
C THR A 150 0.83 -17.11 -3.36
N VAL A 151 2.04 -17.04 -2.80
CA VAL A 151 2.31 -16.42 -1.52
C VAL A 151 2.26 -14.90 -1.67
N THR A 152 1.24 -14.31 -1.05
CA THR A 152 1.08 -12.86 -0.98
C THR A 152 2.04 -12.27 0.06
N ALA A 153 2.61 -11.10 -0.24
CA ALA A 153 3.53 -10.41 0.66
C ALA A 153 3.31 -8.89 0.64
N ALA A 154 3.58 -8.22 1.76
CA ALA A 154 3.53 -6.78 1.84
C ALA A 154 4.72 -6.15 1.10
N THR A 155 4.51 -5.03 0.41
CA THR A 155 5.61 -4.28 -0.23
C THR A 155 6.47 -3.57 0.81
N PRO A 156 7.73 -3.21 0.49
CA PRO A 156 8.53 -2.39 1.38
C PRO A 156 7.89 -1.05 1.73
N LEU A 157 7.16 -0.44 0.78
CA LEU A 157 6.37 0.79 1.03
C LEU A 157 5.22 0.58 2.01
N GLU A 158 4.78 -0.66 2.21
CA GLU A 158 3.76 -1.03 3.19
C GLU A 158 4.34 -1.45 4.54
N GLY A 159 5.67 -1.40 4.72
CA GLY A 159 6.36 -1.67 5.99
C GLY A 159 7.11 -2.99 6.05
N ALA A 160 7.25 -3.72 4.93
CA ALA A 160 8.16 -4.86 4.86
C ALA A 160 9.61 -4.39 4.86
N SER A 161 10.49 -5.10 5.57
CA SER A 161 11.94 -4.86 5.51
C SER A 161 12.52 -5.37 4.19
N ALA A 162 13.29 -4.54 3.51
CA ALA A 162 14.06 -4.94 2.32
C ALA A 162 15.41 -4.25 2.32
N SER A 163 16.44 -4.97 1.87
CA SER A 163 17.77 -4.41 1.67
C SER A 163 17.82 -3.54 0.41
N TYR A 164 18.78 -2.62 0.33
CA TYR A 164 18.95 -1.78 -0.87
C TYR A 164 19.33 -2.58 -2.11
N LEU A 165 20.05 -3.70 -1.95
CA LEU A 165 20.37 -4.59 -3.07
C LEU A 165 19.12 -5.29 -3.60
N GLU A 166 18.23 -5.72 -2.72
CA GLU A 166 16.94 -6.28 -3.11
C GLU A 166 16.07 -5.23 -3.80
N LEU A 167 16.04 -3.98 -3.31
CA LEU A 167 15.35 -2.88 -3.99
C LEU A 167 15.95 -2.56 -5.37
N PHE A 168 17.28 -2.57 -5.49
CA PHE A 168 17.97 -2.22 -6.72
C PHE A 168 17.86 -3.32 -7.80
N LEU A 169 18.01 -4.57 -7.41
CA LEU A 169 17.83 -5.72 -8.30
C LEU A 169 16.35 -6.07 -8.51
N GLY A 170 15.51 -5.62 -7.57
CA GLY A 170 14.06 -5.77 -7.44
C GLY A 170 13.59 -7.17 -7.03
N TYR A 171 14.37 -7.80 -6.16
CA TYR A 171 13.94 -8.92 -5.32
C TYR A 171 13.00 -8.46 -4.20
N ILE A 172 11.95 -7.72 -4.56
CA ILE A 172 10.92 -7.24 -3.64
C ILE A 172 9.51 -7.48 -4.22
N PRO A 173 8.49 -7.69 -3.37
CA PRO A 173 7.10 -7.64 -3.81
C PRO A 173 6.72 -6.20 -4.21
N GLY A 174 6.03 -6.06 -5.36
CA GLY A 174 5.63 -4.77 -5.92
C GLY A 174 4.99 -4.89 -7.30
N SER A 175 4.75 -3.75 -7.94
CA SER A 175 4.25 -3.70 -9.32
C SER A 175 5.27 -4.24 -10.31
N ILE A 176 4.80 -4.83 -11.41
CA ILE A 176 5.63 -5.52 -12.41
C ILE A 176 6.75 -4.62 -13.01
N GLY A 177 6.56 -3.31 -13.03
CA GLY A 177 7.49 -2.30 -13.53
C GLY A 177 8.47 -1.79 -12.49
N GLU A 178 8.29 -2.13 -11.20
CA GLU A 178 9.16 -1.75 -10.07
C GLU A 178 10.33 -2.72 -9.89
N VAL A 179 10.33 -3.79 -10.67
CA VAL A 179 11.01 -5.07 -10.42
C VAL A 179 12.51 -5.06 -10.66
N SER A 180 13.07 -4.01 -11.22
CA SER A 180 14.53 -3.86 -11.24
C SER A 180 14.90 -2.44 -11.63
N ALA A 181 15.42 -1.68 -10.65
CA ALA A 181 16.03 -0.38 -10.91
C ALA A 181 17.12 -0.50 -11.98
N LEU A 182 17.93 -1.56 -11.93
CA LEU A 182 18.98 -1.82 -12.91
C LEU A 182 18.42 -1.97 -14.33
N ALA A 183 17.37 -2.79 -14.51
CA ALA A 183 16.78 -3.01 -15.83
C ALA A 183 16.17 -1.71 -16.41
N LEU A 184 15.52 -0.91 -15.56
CA LEU A 184 14.98 0.40 -15.94
C LEU A 184 16.09 1.37 -16.35
N LEU A 185 17.21 1.40 -15.62
CA LEU A 185 18.35 2.25 -15.92
C LEU A 185 19.01 1.87 -17.26
N ILE A 186 19.14 0.58 -17.57
CA ILE A 186 19.65 0.12 -18.87
C ILE A 186 18.79 0.67 -20.02
N GLY A 187 17.47 0.54 -19.91
CA GLY A 187 16.54 1.09 -20.90
C GLY A 187 16.59 2.62 -21.00
N ALA A 188 16.69 3.31 -19.86
CA ALA A 188 16.78 4.76 -19.84
C ALA A 188 18.09 5.30 -20.45
N VAL A 189 19.22 4.65 -20.15
CA VAL A 189 20.53 5.01 -20.75
C VAL A 189 20.46 4.87 -22.28
N TYR A 190 19.81 3.82 -22.78
CA TYR A 190 19.58 3.66 -24.21
C TYR A 190 18.80 4.84 -24.82
N LEU A 191 17.69 5.25 -24.18
CA LEU A 191 16.88 6.38 -24.67
C LEU A 191 17.60 7.73 -24.57
N PHE A 192 18.40 7.95 -23.52
CA PHE A 192 19.22 9.15 -23.39
C PHE A 192 20.32 9.20 -24.45
N ALA A 193 20.98 8.07 -24.73
CA ALA A 193 22.02 7.99 -25.76
C ALA A 193 21.46 8.24 -27.17
N ARG A 194 20.21 7.84 -27.42
CA ARG A 194 19.50 8.10 -28.69
C ARG A 194 18.93 9.51 -28.80
N GLY A 195 18.88 10.26 -27.69
CA GLY A 195 18.33 11.62 -27.66
C GLY A 195 16.80 11.70 -27.74
N TYR A 196 16.09 10.58 -27.58
CA TYR A 196 14.62 10.56 -27.58
C TYR A 196 14.03 11.17 -26.31
N VAL A 197 14.67 10.94 -25.16
CA VAL A 197 14.21 11.47 -23.86
C VAL A 197 15.21 12.50 -23.33
N GLY A 198 14.70 13.63 -22.83
CA GLY A 198 15.53 14.66 -22.21
C GLY A 198 15.77 14.40 -20.72
N TRP A 199 17.00 14.57 -20.26
CA TRP A 199 17.38 14.34 -18.85
C TRP A 199 16.65 15.24 -17.83
N ARG A 200 16.15 16.41 -18.26
CA ARG A 200 15.60 17.46 -17.38
C ARG A 200 14.42 16.99 -16.53
N ILE A 201 13.51 16.22 -17.12
CA ILE A 201 12.32 15.72 -16.40
C ILE A 201 12.77 14.66 -15.39
N SER A 202 13.51 13.64 -15.84
CA SER A 202 13.92 12.52 -14.99
C SER A 202 14.82 12.97 -13.83
N VAL A 203 15.84 13.78 -14.09
CA VAL A 203 16.72 14.31 -13.05
C VAL A 203 15.98 15.28 -12.12
N GLY A 204 15.08 16.12 -12.67
CA GLY A 204 14.23 16.98 -11.87
C GLY A 204 13.33 16.20 -10.91
N TYR A 205 12.73 15.11 -11.40
CA TYR A 205 11.87 14.22 -10.61
C TYR A 205 12.66 13.52 -9.51
N LEU A 206 13.72 12.78 -9.86
CA LEU A 206 14.51 12.02 -8.88
C LEU A 206 15.18 12.96 -7.86
N GLY A 207 15.75 14.07 -8.31
CA GLY A 207 16.40 15.05 -7.44
C GLY A 207 15.43 15.71 -6.47
N ALA A 208 14.25 16.11 -6.94
CA ALA A 208 13.23 16.71 -6.07
C ALA A 208 12.66 15.72 -5.05
N ALA A 209 12.48 14.45 -5.45
CA ALA A 209 12.07 13.39 -4.53
C ALA A 209 13.10 13.19 -3.40
N VAL A 210 14.40 13.14 -3.73
CA VAL A 210 15.48 13.05 -2.73
C VAL A 210 15.47 14.25 -1.78
N LEU A 211 15.43 15.46 -2.31
CA LEU A 211 15.49 16.67 -1.49
C LEU A 211 14.27 16.78 -0.57
N THR A 212 13.10 16.37 -1.05
CA THR A 212 11.87 16.38 -0.27
C THR A 212 11.87 15.26 0.78
N ALA A 213 12.38 14.08 0.44
CA ALA A 213 12.57 12.99 1.41
C ALA A 213 13.50 13.40 2.55
N LEU A 214 14.67 13.99 2.20
CA LEU A 214 15.61 14.55 3.18
C LEU A 214 14.95 15.60 4.09
N ALA A 215 14.18 16.52 3.51
CA ALA A 215 13.50 17.58 4.25
C ALA A 215 12.43 17.04 5.24
N LEU A 216 11.84 15.88 4.96
CA LEU A 216 10.83 15.23 5.79
C LEU A 216 11.39 14.15 6.72
N GLY A 217 12.72 13.97 6.76
CA GLY A 217 13.38 12.94 7.57
C GLY A 217 13.13 11.51 7.08
N MET A 218 12.81 11.34 5.79
CA MET A 218 12.66 10.04 5.14
C MET A 218 13.97 9.60 4.51
N ASP A 219 14.18 8.28 4.39
CA ASP A 219 15.32 7.74 3.66
C ASP A 219 15.21 8.07 2.15
N PRO A 220 16.16 8.85 1.60
CA PRO A 220 16.10 9.28 0.20
C PRO A 220 16.38 8.14 -0.78
N LEU A 221 17.28 7.22 -0.43
CA LEU A 221 17.66 6.13 -1.32
C LEU A 221 16.52 5.12 -1.41
N PHE A 222 15.94 4.78 -0.25
CA PHE A 222 14.70 4.00 -0.21
C PHE A 222 13.59 4.69 -1.01
N THR A 223 13.42 6.00 -0.89
CA THR A 223 12.36 6.73 -1.61
C THR A 223 12.46 6.60 -3.13
N ILE A 224 13.66 6.67 -3.72
CA ILE A 224 13.82 6.52 -5.17
C ILE A 224 13.71 5.06 -5.62
N LEU A 225 14.33 4.14 -4.87
CA LEU A 225 14.41 2.73 -5.26
C LEU A 225 13.12 1.96 -4.97
N SER A 226 12.23 2.49 -4.13
CA SER A 226 10.96 1.87 -3.79
C SER A 226 9.79 2.39 -4.63
N GLY A 227 8.90 1.46 -5.01
CA GLY A 227 7.73 1.73 -5.82
C GLY A 227 8.06 2.15 -7.25
N SER A 228 7.06 2.59 -8.01
CA SER A 228 7.22 2.95 -9.42
C SER A 228 7.82 4.34 -9.64
N LEU A 229 8.48 4.94 -8.64
CA LEU A 229 8.99 6.30 -8.75
C LEU A 229 10.06 6.39 -9.85
N MET A 230 11.04 5.48 -9.84
CA MET A 230 12.06 5.45 -10.89
C MET A 230 11.50 5.05 -12.25
N PHE A 231 10.58 4.09 -12.28
CA PHE A 231 9.89 3.71 -13.51
C PHE A 231 9.16 4.90 -14.14
N ALA A 232 8.40 5.65 -13.33
CA ALA A 232 7.67 6.81 -13.80
C ALA A 232 8.60 7.97 -14.19
N ALA A 233 9.65 8.24 -13.43
CA ALA A 233 10.62 9.30 -13.74
C ALA A 233 11.33 9.08 -15.08
N LEU A 234 11.57 7.82 -15.46
CA LEU A 234 12.30 7.46 -16.67
C LEU A 234 11.39 7.25 -17.90
N PHE A 235 10.19 6.69 -17.73
CA PHE A 235 9.35 6.24 -18.84
C PHE A 235 7.94 6.82 -18.91
N MET A 236 7.39 7.39 -17.83
CA MET A 236 5.99 7.88 -17.83
C MET A 236 5.89 9.40 -17.81
N ALA A 237 6.66 10.06 -16.95
CA ALA A 237 6.73 11.52 -16.85
C ALA A 237 7.41 12.14 -18.08
N THR A 238 8.20 11.34 -18.79
CA THR A 238 8.95 11.69 -20.00
C THR A 238 8.14 11.47 -21.28
N ASP A 239 6.85 11.17 -21.17
CA ASP A 239 5.95 11.02 -22.30
C ASP A 239 5.84 12.33 -23.11
N MET A 240 6.04 12.22 -24.42
CA MET A 240 6.22 13.38 -25.32
C MET A 240 4.95 14.19 -25.55
N VAL A 241 3.77 13.58 -25.35
CA VAL A 241 2.48 14.25 -25.60
C VAL A 241 2.03 15.05 -24.39
N THR A 242 2.34 14.57 -23.19
CA THR A 242 1.73 15.07 -21.96
C THR A 242 2.68 15.88 -21.08
N SER A 243 3.98 15.90 -21.42
CA SER A 243 4.99 16.74 -20.79
C SER A 243 5.16 18.08 -21.52
N PRO A 244 5.60 19.15 -20.81
CA PRO A 244 5.78 20.47 -21.42
C PRO A 244 6.93 20.49 -22.44
N VAL A 245 6.89 21.46 -23.35
CA VAL A 245 7.86 21.57 -24.45
C VAL A 245 9.10 22.38 -24.01
N GLY A 246 8.88 23.47 -23.27
CA GLY A 246 9.92 24.42 -22.86
C GLY A 246 11.02 23.78 -22.01
N ARG A 247 12.28 24.22 -22.16
CA ARG A 247 13.42 23.63 -21.42
C ARG A 247 13.30 23.87 -19.91
N GLY A 248 12.91 25.07 -19.50
CA GLY A 248 12.65 25.40 -18.09
C GLY A 248 11.39 24.72 -17.55
N ALA A 249 10.32 24.68 -18.37
CA ALA A 249 9.06 24.04 -18.02
C ALA A 249 9.22 22.56 -17.70
N ARG A 250 10.01 21.82 -18.50
CA ARG A 250 10.33 20.40 -18.27
C ARG A 250 11.01 20.13 -16.94
N LEU A 251 11.92 21.01 -16.51
CA LEU A 251 12.59 20.84 -15.21
C LEU A 251 11.60 21.08 -14.05
N ILE A 252 10.80 22.14 -14.14
CA ILE A 252 9.79 22.46 -13.11
C ILE A 252 8.72 21.37 -13.03
N TYR A 253 8.29 20.84 -14.18
CA TYR A 253 7.38 19.71 -14.25
C TYR A 253 7.95 18.47 -13.53
N GLY A 254 9.21 18.11 -13.83
CA GLY A 254 9.90 17.01 -13.13
C GLY A 254 9.97 17.24 -11.62
N ILE A 255 10.38 18.44 -11.19
CA ILE A 255 10.45 18.82 -9.77
C ILE A 255 9.07 18.66 -9.11
N GLY A 256 8.00 19.16 -9.75
CA GLY A 256 6.63 19.05 -9.26
C GLY A 256 6.20 17.59 -9.06
N CYS A 257 6.48 16.72 -10.03
CA CYS A 257 6.19 15.28 -9.91
C CYS A 257 6.92 14.65 -8.71
N GLY A 258 8.19 14.99 -8.51
CA GLY A 258 9.01 14.46 -7.41
C GLY A 258 8.53 14.90 -6.03
N VAL A 259 8.33 16.21 -5.84
CA VAL A 259 7.81 16.77 -4.58
C VAL A 259 6.45 16.16 -4.26
N LEU A 260 5.53 16.18 -5.22
CA LEU A 260 4.16 15.76 -5.00
C LEU A 260 4.07 14.26 -4.70
N THR A 261 4.90 13.43 -5.34
CA THR A 261 4.98 12.00 -5.02
C THR A 261 5.34 11.77 -3.57
N VAL A 262 6.40 12.41 -3.06
CA VAL A 262 6.85 12.24 -1.67
C VAL A 262 5.81 12.78 -0.68
N LEU A 263 5.18 13.92 -0.97
CA LEU A 263 4.10 14.45 -0.14
C LEU A 263 2.90 13.51 -0.06
N ILE A 264 2.49 12.93 -1.19
CA ILE A 264 1.40 11.95 -1.22
C ILE A 264 1.78 10.71 -0.40
N ARG A 265 3.01 10.19 -0.56
CA ARG A 265 3.50 9.04 0.22
C ARG A 265 3.50 9.28 1.72
N ARG A 266 3.86 10.51 2.15
CA ARG A 266 3.98 10.83 3.58
C ARG A 266 2.63 11.13 4.25
N PHE A 267 1.75 11.86 3.56
CA PHE A 267 0.56 12.44 4.17
C PHE A 267 -0.75 11.78 3.76
N THR A 268 -0.74 10.85 2.80
CA THR A 268 -1.94 10.15 2.37
C THR A 268 -1.84 8.66 2.63
N GLN A 269 -2.97 7.98 2.42
CA GLN A 269 -3.08 6.53 2.53
C GLN A 269 -2.53 5.80 1.29
N TYR A 270 -2.03 6.51 0.27
CA TYR A 270 -1.51 5.92 -0.96
C TYR A 270 0.02 5.76 -0.88
N PRO A 271 0.53 4.54 -0.58
CA PRO A 271 1.95 4.30 -0.31
C PRO A 271 2.86 4.56 -1.51
N GLU A 272 2.35 4.50 -2.74
CA GLU A 272 3.13 4.74 -3.94
C GLU A 272 3.11 6.22 -4.38
N GLY A 273 1.95 6.86 -4.40
CA GLY A 273 1.73 8.28 -4.75
C GLY A 273 2.01 8.72 -6.20
N VAL A 274 2.80 7.95 -6.95
CA VAL A 274 3.31 8.29 -8.29
C VAL A 274 2.21 8.57 -9.32
N THR A 275 1.21 7.69 -9.42
CA THR A 275 0.12 7.80 -10.40
C THR A 275 -0.59 9.14 -10.31
N PHE A 276 -1.00 9.51 -9.09
CA PHE A 276 -1.72 10.76 -8.84
C PHE A 276 -0.82 11.98 -9.01
N ALA A 277 0.45 11.89 -8.59
CA ALA A 277 1.40 12.98 -8.74
C ALA A 277 1.63 13.35 -10.21
N VAL A 278 1.89 12.35 -11.06
CA VAL A 278 2.11 12.57 -12.50
C VAL A 278 0.84 13.07 -13.16
N LEU A 279 -0.33 12.44 -12.92
CA LEU A 279 -1.60 12.90 -13.52
C LEU A 279 -1.93 14.35 -13.14
N LEU A 280 -1.69 14.74 -11.89
CA LEU A 280 -1.91 16.12 -11.44
C LEU A 280 -0.99 17.08 -12.21
N MET A 281 0.29 16.75 -12.33
CA MET A 281 1.27 17.54 -13.06
C MET A 281 0.99 17.60 -14.56
N ASN A 282 0.48 16.54 -15.18
CA ASN A 282 0.02 16.54 -16.57
C ASN A 282 -1.08 17.58 -16.79
N GLY A 283 -2.02 17.71 -15.84
CA GLY A 283 -3.06 18.74 -15.89
C GLY A 283 -2.52 20.18 -15.80
N ILE A 284 -1.31 20.35 -15.25
CA ILE A 284 -0.64 21.65 -15.08
C ILE A 284 0.29 21.97 -16.26
N THR A 285 0.64 20.97 -17.09
CA THR A 285 1.50 21.14 -18.27
C THR A 285 1.09 22.35 -19.14
N PRO A 286 -0.19 22.55 -19.52
CA PRO A 286 -0.59 23.71 -20.34
C PRO A 286 -0.29 25.05 -19.66
N LEU A 287 -0.41 25.13 -18.33
CA LEU A 287 -0.08 26.34 -17.57
C LEU A 287 1.43 26.60 -17.57
N LEU A 288 2.25 25.54 -17.49
CA LEU A 288 3.70 25.67 -17.54
C LEU A 288 4.17 26.14 -18.91
N ASP A 289 3.61 25.61 -20.00
CA ASP A 289 3.99 26.00 -21.36
C ASP A 289 3.63 27.45 -21.69
N VAL A 290 2.47 27.93 -21.22
CA VAL A 290 2.07 29.34 -21.41
C VAL A 290 2.91 30.29 -20.53
N SER A 291 3.34 29.83 -19.36
CA SER A 291 3.98 30.69 -18.37
C SER A 291 5.51 30.73 -18.49
N ILE A 292 6.12 29.64 -18.98
CA ILE A 292 7.57 29.46 -19.08
C ILE A 292 7.92 29.27 -20.57
N VAL A 293 7.84 30.39 -21.29
CA VAL A 293 8.25 30.45 -22.70
C VAL A 293 9.75 30.73 -22.75
N ASP A 294 10.49 29.89 -23.48
CA ASP A 294 11.91 30.13 -23.77
C ASP A 294 12.02 31.39 -24.64
N SER A 295 12.95 32.30 -24.31
CA SER A 295 13.08 33.59 -25.03
C SER A 295 13.42 33.37 -26.50
N PHE A 296 12.59 33.88 -27.42
CA PHE A 296 12.90 33.86 -28.84
C PHE A 296 13.87 35.00 -29.21
N PHE A 297 14.70 34.78 -30.22
CA PHE A 297 15.60 35.81 -30.73
C PHE A 297 14.78 37.02 -31.24
N GLY A 298 15.01 38.21 -30.67
CA GLY A 298 14.29 39.44 -31.01
C GLY A 298 13.08 39.81 -30.13
N GLU A 299 12.78 39.06 -29.06
CA GLU A 299 11.63 39.34 -28.18
C GLU A 299 11.92 40.45 -27.15
N VAL A 300 11.10 41.52 -27.14
CA VAL A 300 11.17 42.58 -26.11
C VAL A 300 10.49 42.08 -24.83
N ALA A 301 11.25 41.97 -23.74
CA ALA A 301 10.85 41.30 -22.50
C ALA A 301 9.50 41.78 -21.93
N LYS A 302 8.43 40.98 -22.10
CA LYS A 302 7.16 41.21 -21.38
C LYS A 302 7.21 40.61 -19.97
N ARG A 303 7.51 41.47 -18.99
CA ARG A 303 7.62 41.17 -17.54
C ARG A 303 6.38 40.52 -16.89
N ARG A 304 5.20 40.56 -17.55
CA ARG A 304 3.89 40.21 -16.99
C ARG A 304 3.55 38.69 -16.96
N ARG A 305 4.31 37.83 -17.64
CA ARG A 305 4.00 36.38 -17.76
C ARG A 305 4.54 35.51 -16.61
N ARG A 306 5.55 35.97 -15.87
CA ARG A 306 6.16 35.24 -14.74
C ARG A 306 5.26 35.12 -13.51
N LEU A 307 4.30 36.04 -13.35
CA LEU A 307 3.37 36.05 -12.22
C LEU A 307 2.39 34.85 -12.26
N ILE A 308 1.94 34.46 -13.45
CA ILE A 308 1.02 33.33 -13.65
C ILE A 308 1.76 32.01 -13.41
N ALA A 309 3.04 31.91 -13.82
CA ALA A 309 3.91 30.76 -13.51
C ALA A 309 4.06 30.56 -11.99
N ALA A 310 4.28 31.67 -11.28
CA ALA A 310 4.40 31.67 -9.83
C ALA A 310 3.07 31.27 -9.16
N VAL A 311 1.93 31.75 -9.66
CA VAL A 311 0.61 31.36 -9.15
C VAL A 311 0.33 29.88 -9.40
N ALA A 312 0.66 29.32 -10.56
CA ALA A 312 0.49 27.90 -10.85
C ALA A 312 1.38 27.02 -9.96
N ALA A 313 2.66 27.38 -9.79
CA ALA A 313 3.57 26.68 -8.87
C ALA A 313 3.12 26.78 -7.40
N VAL A 314 2.59 27.94 -6.98
CA VAL A 314 1.99 28.13 -5.65
C VAL A 314 0.70 27.31 -5.53
N LEU A 315 -0.11 27.16 -6.58
CA LEU A 315 -1.31 26.33 -6.53
C LEU A 315 -0.96 24.84 -6.36
N VAL A 316 0.09 24.36 -7.02
CA VAL A 316 0.65 23.00 -6.83
C VAL A 316 1.17 22.81 -5.41
N LEU A 317 1.89 23.81 -4.91
CA LEU A 317 2.41 23.80 -3.55
C LEU A 317 1.26 23.85 -2.53
N VAL A 318 0.21 24.64 -2.77
CA VAL A 318 -0.97 24.79 -1.90
C VAL A 318 -1.90 23.58 -1.99
N LEU A 319 -2.00 22.90 -3.12
CA LEU A 319 -2.69 21.61 -3.24
C LEU A 319 -1.90 20.49 -2.56
N GLY A 320 -0.58 20.42 -2.76
CA GLY A 320 0.30 19.47 -2.09
C GLY A 320 0.36 19.69 -0.57
N LEU A 321 0.47 20.95 -0.13
CA LEU A 321 0.38 21.36 1.27
C LEU A 321 -1.05 21.21 1.80
N GLY A 322 -2.08 21.44 1.00
CA GLY A 322 -3.49 21.27 1.40
C GLY A 322 -3.85 19.81 1.64
N VAL A 323 -3.22 18.87 0.93
CA VAL A 323 -3.28 17.44 1.20
C VAL A 323 -2.49 17.08 2.47
N GLY A 324 -1.30 17.68 2.66
CA GLY A 324 -0.45 17.47 3.84
C GLY A 324 -1.02 18.01 5.16
N PHE A 325 -1.37 19.30 5.17
CA PHE A 325 -2.01 20.00 6.27
C PHE A 325 -3.48 19.62 6.41
N GLY A 326 -4.14 19.22 5.33
CA GLY A 326 -5.50 18.67 5.39
C GLY A 326 -5.53 17.44 6.26
N SER A 327 -4.57 16.52 6.19
CA SER A 327 -4.58 15.35 7.10
C SER A 327 -4.55 15.75 8.58
N GLY A 328 -3.63 16.61 9.01
CA GLY A 328 -3.50 17.02 10.42
C GLY A 328 -4.52 18.06 10.88
N ALA A 329 -4.92 19.01 10.04
CA ALA A 329 -5.91 20.04 10.35
C ALA A 329 -7.35 19.53 10.17
N LEU A 330 -7.62 18.64 9.22
CA LEU A 330 -8.88 17.90 9.13
C LEU A 330 -8.94 16.86 10.26
N GLN A 331 -7.85 16.21 10.65
CA GLN A 331 -7.81 15.34 11.84
C GLN A 331 -7.82 16.13 13.15
N ARG A 332 -7.48 17.43 13.16
CA ARG A 332 -7.77 18.34 14.28
C ARG A 332 -9.17 18.92 14.20
N LEU A 333 -9.75 19.20 13.03
CA LEU A 333 -11.15 19.62 12.89
C LEU A 333 -12.13 18.46 13.16
N VAL A 334 -11.73 17.22 12.84
CA VAL A 334 -12.41 15.96 13.14
C VAL A 334 -11.99 15.44 14.52
N GLY A 335 -10.77 15.75 14.98
CA GLY A 335 -10.26 15.40 16.31
C GLY A 335 -10.71 16.37 17.40
N ASP A 336 -11.10 17.60 17.05
CA ASP A 336 -11.82 18.54 17.90
C ASP A 336 -13.31 18.16 18.00
N TYR A 337 -13.74 17.07 17.34
CA TYR A 337 -14.95 16.32 17.71
C TYR A 337 -14.68 15.18 18.73
N TYR A 338 -13.43 14.98 19.15
CA TYR A 338 -13.08 14.23 20.35
C TYR A 338 -12.83 15.20 21.52
N VAL A 339 -13.83 16.04 21.76
CA VAL A 339 -14.06 16.62 23.07
C VAL A 339 -14.88 15.60 23.84
N ASP A 340 -14.26 15.02 24.86
CA ASP A 340 -14.87 14.57 26.11
C ASP A 340 -16.42 14.65 26.13
N GLY A 341 -17.10 13.56 25.73
CA GLY A 341 -18.57 13.46 25.84
C GLY A 341 -19.40 12.96 24.64
N THR A 342 -18.82 12.50 23.53
CA THR A 342 -19.58 12.08 22.32
C THR A 342 -19.77 10.56 22.13
N VAL A 343 -20.30 9.87 23.15
CA VAL A 343 -20.74 8.45 23.08
C VAL A 343 -22.04 8.25 22.24
N ARG A 344 -22.74 9.32 21.85
CA ARG A 344 -24.12 9.21 21.34
C ARG A 344 -24.31 8.75 19.89
N ARG A 345 -23.28 8.81 19.03
CA ARG A 345 -23.44 8.47 17.59
C ARG A 345 -23.37 6.95 17.35
N ASP A 346 -22.48 6.26 18.04
CA ASP A 346 -22.32 4.80 17.91
C ASP A 346 -23.50 4.05 18.51
N MET A 347 -24.03 4.53 19.64
CA MET A 347 -25.22 3.96 20.29
C MET A 347 -26.44 3.92 19.35
N ARG A 348 -26.75 5.02 18.67
CA ARG A 348 -27.88 5.10 17.73
C ARG A 348 -27.66 4.33 16.44
N LEU A 349 -26.43 3.90 16.15
CA LEU A 349 -26.11 3.11 14.95
C LEU A 349 -26.53 1.64 15.11
N PHE A 350 -26.60 1.16 16.35
CA PHE A 350 -27.01 -0.20 16.69
C PHE A 350 -28.37 -0.26 17.39
N PHE A 351 -28.74 0.81 18.10
CA PHE A 351 -30.00 0.91 18.84
C PHE A 351 -30.73 2.21 18.45
N ASP A 352 -31.52 2.16 17.38
CA ASP A 352 -32.18 3.33 16.77
C ASP A 352 -32.98 4.19 17.78
N ASP A 353 -33.59 3.56 18.80
CA ASP A 353 -34.44 4.19 19.83
C ASP A 353 -33.73 4.44 21.17
N ALA A 354 -32.40 4.30 21.25
CA ALA A 354 -31.67 4.47 22.50
C ALA A 354 -31.56 5.95 22.92
N HIS A 355 -31.80 6.20 24.21
CA HIS A 355 -31.85 7.55 24.78
C HIS A 355 -30.54 7.92 25.47
N HIS A 356 -29.96 6.98 26.23
CA HIS A 356 -28.71 7.16 26.95
C HIS A 356 -28.02 5.81 27.19
N ALA A 357 -26.73 5.87 27.53
CA ALA A 357 -25.95 4.74 27.99
C ALA A 357 -25.25 5.11 29.30
N LEU A 358 -25.14 4.15 30.23
CA LEU A 358 -24.44 4.32 31.50
C LEU A 358 -23.22 3.40 31.52
N HIS A 359 -22.13 3.87 32.13
CA HIS A 359 -20.95 3.02 32.32
C HIS A 359 -21.33 1.79 33.16
N TYR A 360 -20.83 0.64 32.74
CA TYR A 360 -21.00 -0.62 33.43
C TYR A 360 -19.61 -1.11 33.86
N ASP A 361 -19.48 -1.43 35.16
CA ASP A 361 -18.23 -1.94 35.70
C ASP A 361 -17.94 -3.32 35.09
N SER A 362 -16.87 -3.41 34.31
CA SER A 362 -16.38 -4.68 33.75
C SER A 362 -15.35 -5.29 34.70
N GLU A 363 -15.36 -6.62 34.81
CA GLU A 363 -14.31 -7.39 35.51
C GLU A 363 -12.95 -7.33 34.77
N ARG A 364 -12.91 -6.67 33.59
CA ARG A 364 -11.74 -6.49 32.75
C ARG A 364 -11.33 -5.03 32.65
N GLU A 365 -10.11 -4.72 33.09
CA GLU A 365 -9.52 -3.38 32.97
C GLU A 365 -9.29 -2.94 31.51
N ASP A 366 -9.13 -3.89 30.58
CA ASP A 366 -8.82 -3.63 29.18
C ASP A 366 -10.06 -3.40 28.30
N VAL A 367 -11.26 -3.53 28.86
CA VAL A 367 -12.53 -3.44 28.15
C VAL A 367 -13.45 -2.42 28.83
N ARG A 368 -13.89 -1.40 28.08
CA ARG A 368 -14.89 -0.44 28.58
C ARG A 368 -16.28 -0.89 28.16
N VAL A 369 -17.21 -0.96 29.11
CA VAL A 369 -18.59 -1.39 28.85
C VAL A 369 -19.56 -0.27 29.19
N GLU A 370 -20.59 -0.13 28.36
CA GLU A 370 -21.69 0.79 28.58
C GLU A 370 -23.03 0.07 28.36
N GLN A 371 -23.92 0.11 29.35
CA GLN A 371 -25.27 -0.43 29.22
C GLN A 371 -26.19 0.60 28.56
N VAL A 372 -26.91 0.19 27.53
CA VAL A 372 -27.76 1.07 26.72
C VAL A 372 -29.21 1.00 27.19
N TYR A 373 -29.86 2.15 27.30
CA TYR A 373 -31.24 2.27 27.75
C TYR A 373 -32.15 2.93 26.72
N ARG A 374 -33.34 2.35 26.54
CA ARG A 374 -34.50 2.98 25.92
C ARG A 374 -35.39 3.53 27.01
N LYS A 375 -35.32 4.85 27.22
CA LYS A 375 -35.91 5.55 28.38
C LYS A 375 -35.39 5.00 29.71
N THR A 376 -36.01 3.95 30.25
CA THR A 376 -35.64 3.29 31.52
C THR A 376 -35.39 1.80 31.35
N GLU A 377 -35.64 1.24 30.17
CA GLU A 377 -35.51 -0.19 29.90
C GLU A 377 -34.13 -0.48 29.27
N PRO A 378 -33.33 -1.41 29.83
CA PRO A 378 -32.06 -1.81 29.25
C PRO A 378 -32.31 -2.59 27.95
N VAL A 379 -31.62 -2.22 26.87
CA VAL A 379 -31.80 -2.82 25.54
C VAL A 379 -30.56 -3.54 25.01
N GLY A 380 -29.41 -3.36 25.66
CA GLY A 380 -28.18 -4.04 25.29
C GLY A 380 -26.93 -3.39 25.88
N TYR A 381 -25.77 -3.75 25.34
CA TYR A 381 -24.46 -3.27 25.78
C TYR A 381 -23.64 -2.79 24.59
N LEU A 382 -22.81 -1.76 24.83
CA LEU A 382 -21.72 -1.36 23.95
C LEU A 382 -20.41 -1.70 24.65
N VAL A 383 -19.64 -2.56 24.01
CA VAL A 383 -18.36 -3.02 24.53
C VAL A 383 -17.24 -2.49 23.64
N TYR A 384 -16.38 -1.67 24.22
CA TYR A 384 -15.22 -1.10 23.54
C TYR A 384 -14.01 -1.96 23.85
N ALA A 385 -13.49 -2.61 22.83
CA ALA A 385 -12.37 -3.52 22.92
C ALA A 385 -11.29 -3.14 21.90
N SER A 386 -10.08 -3.65 22.12
CA SER A 386 -8.95 -3.37 21.25
C SER A 386 -8.14 -4.62 20.98
N GLY A 387 -7.58 -4.70 19.77
CA GLY A 387 -6.71 -5.79 19.35
C GLY A 387 -5.44 -5.25 18.72
N ALA A 388 -4.31 -5.91 18.93
CA ALA A 388 -3.06 -5.50 18.30
C ALA A 388 -3.05 -5.88 16.82
N GLY A 389 -3.18 -4.88 15.94
CA GLY A 389 -3.09 -5.03 14.49
C GLY A 389 -1.65 -5.12 14.00
N TYR A 390 -1.48 -5.10 12.68
CA TYR A 390 -0.17 -5.20 12.02
C TYR A 390 0.66 -3.92 12.17
N LYS A 391 0.04 -2.74 12.06
CA LYS A 391 0.70 -1.43 12.20
C LYS A 391 0.31 -0.68 13.46
N SER A 392 -0.92 -0.86 13.92
CA SER A 392 -1.42 -0.19 15.10
C SER A 392 -2.42 -1.05 15.86
N THR A 393 -2.77 -0.63 17.07
CA THR A 393 -3.95 -1.17 17.75
C THR A 393 -5.21 -0.83 16.95
N ILE A 394 -6.09 -1.82 16.76
CA ILE A 394 -7.41 -1.66 16.17
C ILE A 394 -8.39 -1.51 17.33
N ARG A 395 -9.06 -0.35 17.42
CA ARG A 395 -10.09 -0.09 18.43
C ARG A 395 -11.46 -0.29 17.80
N MET A 396 -12.33 -0.99 18.50
CA MET A 396 -13.66 -1.27 17.99
C MET A 396 -14.72 -1.22 19.08
N VAL A 397 -15.96 -1.01 18.64
CA VAL A 397 -17.15 -1.12 19.47
C VAL A 397 -17.95 -2.32 18.97
N VAL A 398 -18.38 -3.16 19.91
CA VAL A 398 -19.21 -4.33 19.68
C VAL A 398 -20.52 -4.10 20.43
N ALA A 399 -21.64 -4.13 19.70
CA ALA A 399 -22.98 -3.99 20.25
C ALA A 399 -23.57 -5.37 20.51
N LEU A 400 -24.01 -5.59 21.74
CA LEU A 400 -24.63 -6.82 22.21
C LEU A 400 -26.09 -6.55 22.56
N ASP A 401 -27.00 -7.47 22.21
CA ASP A 401 -28.37 -7.44 22.73
C ASP A 401 -28.44 -7.93 24.19
N MET A 402 -29.65 -8.00 24.74
CA MET A 402 -29.89 -8.50 26.10
C MET A 402 -29.64 -10.00 26.27
N ASP A 403 -29.59 -10.76 25.16
CA ASP A 403 -29.17 -12.16 25.13
C ASP A 403 -27.65 -12.30 24.94
N GLU A 404 -26.92 -11.17 25.03
CA GLU A 404 -25.47 -11.05 24.87
C GLU A 404 -24.96 -11.59 23.53
N ARG A 405 -25.77 -11.39 22.48
CA ARG A 405 -25.43 -11.71 21.10
C ARG A 405 -25.01 -10.47 20.35
N VAL A 406 -23.99 -10.61 19.51
CA VAL A 406 -23.49 -9.52 18.65
C VAL A 406 -24.55 -9.14 17.63
N ILE A 407 -25.14 -7.96 17.79
CA ILE A 407 -26.09 -7.38 16.82
C ILE A 407 -25.40 -6.46 15.81
N GLY A 408 -24.21 -5.97 16.16
CA GLY A 408 -23.44 -5.08 15.30
C GLY A 408 -22.06 -4.82 15.87
N LEU A 409 -21.15 -4.41 14.99
CA LEU A 409 -19.80 -4.02 15.38
C LEU A 409 -19.26 -2.99 14.40
N ARG A 410 -18.40 -2.11 14.90
CA ARG A 410 -17.75 -1.09 14.10
C ARG A 410 -16.31 -0.90 14.56
N VAL A 411 -15.39 -0.86 13.61
CA VAL A 411 -14.02 -0.41 13.88
C VAL A 411 -14.05 1.10 14.09
N VAL A 412 -13.74 1.53 15.31
CA VAL A 412 -13.71 2.94 15.72
C VAL A 412 -12.49 3.62 15.12
N ASP A 413 -11.33 3.02 15.28
CA ASP A 413 -10.06 3.58 14.83
C ASP A 413 -9.04 2.49 14.49
N HIS A 414 -8.21 2.75 13.48
CA HIS A 414 -7.05 1.94 13.13
C HIS A 414 -6.07 2.70 12.23
N GLY A 415 -4.78 2.35 12.33
CA GLY A 415 -3.67 2.79 11.47
C GLY A 415 -3.13 1.69 10.55
N GLU A 416 -3.90 0.63 10.34
CA GLU A 416 -3.55 -0.48 9.42
C GLU A 416 -3.34 -0.02 7.96
N SER A 417 -2.70 -0.87 7.14
CA SER A 417 -2.46 -0.56 5.71
C SER A 417 -3.77 -0.35 4.96
N ALA A 418 -3.90 0.73 4.19
CA ALA A 418 -5.16 1.07 3.51
C ALA A 418 -5.60 0.06 2.44
N THR A 419 -4.65 -0.68 1.87
CA THR A 419 -4.86 -1.67 0.80
C THR A 419 -5.36 -3.00 1.33
N LEU A 420 -4.74 -3.51 2.39
CA LEU A 420 -5.00 -4.84 2.95
C LEU A 420 -5.62 -4.75 4.34
N GLY A 421 -4.94 -4.14 5.31
CA GLY A 421 -5.38 -4.11 6.70
C GLY A 421 -6.66 -3.29 6.93
N GLY A 422 -6.91 -2.25 6.13
CA GLY A 422 -8.13 -1.43 6.17
C GLY A 422 -9.38 -2.17 5.67
N LEU A 423 -9.19 -3.31 5.00
CA LEU A 423 -10.31 -4.16 4.55
C LEU A 423 -11.12 -4.73 5.72
N VAL A 424 -10.57 -4.73 6.94
CA VAL A 424 -11.28 -5.15 8.15
C VAL A 424 -12.51 -4.27 8.46
N ARG A 425 -12.64 -3.07 7.86
CA ARG A 425 -13.84 -2.24 7.95
C ARG A 425 -15.00 -2.70 7.07
N ARG A 426 -14.78 -3.64 6.14
CA ARG A 426 -15.81 -4.04 5.19
C ARG A 426 -16.94 -4.80 5.88
N PRO A 427 -18.21 -4.51 5.55
CA PRO A 427 -19.35 -5.28 6.06
C PRO A 427 -19.22 -6.78 5.77
N SER A 428 -18.69 -7.15 4.60
CA SER A 428 -18.47 -8.56 4.23
C SER A 428 -17.59 -9.33 5.22
N PHE A 429 -16.62 -8.65 5.83
CA PHE A 429 -15.76 -9.25 6.85
C PHE A 429 -16.40 -9.17 8.24
N LEU A 430 -16.94 -8.02 8.62
CA LEU A 430 -17.50 -7.81 9.96
C LEU A 430 -18.77 -8.64 10.20
N ASN A 431 -19.55 -8.92 9.16
CA ASN A 431 -20.81 -9.67 9.28
C ASN A 431 -20.62 -11.11 9.79
N GLN A 432 -19.42 -11.70 9.68
CA GLN A 432 -19.15 -13.06 10.18
C GLN A 432 -19.21 -13.16 11.71
N PHE A 433 -19.08 -12.02 12.40
CA PHE A 433 -19.13 -11.93 13.86
C PHE A 433 -20.55 -11.69 14.40
N LEU A 434 -21.51 -11.39 13.53
CA LEU A 434 -22.90 -11.22 13.94
C LEU A 434 -23.45 -12.52 14.53
N ARG A 435 -24.31 -12.39 15.54
CA ARG A 435 -24.94 -13.50 16.29
C ARG A 435 -23.99 -14.37 17.10
N ARG A 436 -22.70 -14.04 17.17
CA ARG A 436 -21.79 -14.63 18.16
C ARG A 436 -22.24 -14.22 19.56
N SER A 437 -22.02 -15.09 20.53
CA SER A 437 -22.52 -14.93 21.90
C SER A 437 -21.39 -15.12 22.89
N THR A 438 -21.56 -14.53 24.07
CA THR A 438 -20.72 -14.72 25.26
C THR A 438 -20.66 -16.17 25.73
N ALA A 439 -21.55 -17.04 25.27
CA ALA A 439 -21.51 -18.48 25.54
C ALA A 439 -20.34 -19.22 24.84
N GLU A 440 -19.84 -18.72 23.70
CA GLU A 440 -18.77 -19.36 22.91
C GLU A 440 -17.75 -18.32 22.40
N PRO A 441 -17.04 -17.61 23.29
CA PRO A 441 -16.14 -16.52 22.90
C PRO A 441 -14.95 -17.02 22.07
N ALA A 442 -14.36 -18.17 22.44
CA ALA A 442 -13.23 -18.76 21.73
C ALA A 442 -13.55 -19.17 20.27
N ALA A 443 -14.82 -19.50 19.99
CA ALA A 443 -15.24 -19.88 18.64
C ALA A 443 -15.09 -18.74 17.63
N VAL A 444 -15.00 -17.49 18.09
CA VAL A 444 -14.76 -16.31 17.24
C VAL A 444 -13.44 -16.41 16.48
N VAL A 445 -12.37 -16.79 17.18
CA VAL A 445 -11.03 -16.89 16.59
C VAL A 445 -10.89 -18.17 15.79
N ASP A 446 -11.46 -19.28 16.28
CA ASP A 446 -11.32 -20.61 15.65
C ASP A 446 -12.02 -20.73 14.30
N THR A 447 -13.13 -20.03 14.12
CA THR A 447 -13.94 -20.08 12.88
C THR A 447 -13.74 -18.84 11.99
N LEU A 448 -12.74 -18.01 12.32
CA LEU A 448 -12.41 -16.81 11.57
C LEU A 448 -12.08 -17.15 10.11
N GLN A 449 -12.72 -16.45 9.19
CA GLN A 449 -12.27 -16.36 7.80
C GLN A 449 -11.41 -15.11 7.65
N PRO A 450 -10.06 -15.25 7.70
CA PRO A 450 -9.18 -14.10 7.59
C PRO A 450 -9.22 -13.54 6.17
N ILE A 451 -9.02 -12.22 6.06
CA ILE A 451 -8.84 -11.57 4.77
C ILE A 451 -7.46 -11.96 4.23
N THR A 452 -7.42 -12.47 3.00
CA THR A 452 -6.17 -12.84 2.32
C THR A 452 -5.20 -11.66 2.30
N GLY A 453 -3.97 -11.86 2.77
CA GLY A 453 -2.94 -10.81 2.87
C GLY A 453 -3.09 -9.86 4.06
N ALA A 454 -4.17 -9.94 4.84
CA ALA A 454 -4.42 -9.12 6.04
C ALA A 454 -4.69 -9.99 7.28
N THR A 455 -4.08 -11.17 7.36
CA THR A 455 -4.34 -12.17 8.42
C THR A 455 -4.08 -11.64 9.83
N VAL A 456 -3.05 -10.81 10.02
CA VAL A 456 -2.73 -10.18 11.31
C VAL A 456 -3.84 -9.21 11.73
N SER A 457 -4.23 -8.29 10.84
CA SER A 457 -5.32 -7.34 11.08
C SER A 457 -6.66 -8.05 11.29
N SER A 458 -6.95 -9.12 10.53
CA SER A 458 -8.16 -9.92 10.71
C SER A 458 -8.21 -10.62 12.06
N ARG A 459 -7.09 -11.21 12.50
CA ARG A 459 -6.98 -11.82 13.84
C ARG A 459 -7.09 -10.78 14.95
N ALA A 460 -6.53 -9.59 14.77
CA ALA A 460 -6.64 -8.51 15.74
C ALA A 460 -8.11 -8.12 15.98
N VAL A 461 -8.92 -8.04 14.91
CA VAL A 461 -10.37 -7.81 15.03
C VAL A 461 -11.07 -8.98 15.73
N ALA A 462 -10.76 -10.22 15.35
CA ALA A 462 -11.37 -11.39 15.98
C ALA A 462 -11.06 -11.46 17.49
N ASN A 463 -9.81 -11.20 17.87
CA ASN A 463 -9.39 -11.15 19.27
C ASN A 463 -10.11 -10.02 20.01
N ALA A 464 -10.24 -8.84 19.42
CA ALA A 464 -10.97 -7.73 20.04
C ALA A 464 -12.47 -8.05 20.22
N VAL A 465 -13.10 -8.76 19.28
CA VAL A 465 -14.48 -9.26 19.44
C VAL A 465 -14.56 -10.31 20.54
N GLU A 466 -13.60 -11.23 20.61
CA GLU A 466 -13.52 -12.21 21.70
C GLU A 466 -13.37 -11.53 23.07
N GLN A 467 -12.46 -10.56 23.20
CA GLN A 467 -12.33 -9.77 24.44
C GLN A 467 -13.64 -9.06 24.79
N ALA A 468 -14.35 -8.54 23.78
CA ALA A 468 -15.64 -7.91 23.99
C ALA A 468 -16.74 -8.88 24.46
N LEU A 469 -16.68 -10.16 24.07
CA LEU A 469 -17.59 -11.19 24.56
C LEU A 469 -17.20 -11.69 25.96
N LEU A 470 -15.95 -11.54 26.36
CA LEU A 470 -15.46 -11.90 27.68
C LEU A 470 -15.66 -10.80 28.73
N PHE A 471 -16.41 -9.73 28.44
CA PHE A 471 -16.52 -8.55 29.32
C PHE A 471 -17.09 -8.81 30.72
N ARG A 472 -17.73 -9.97 30.93
CA ARG A 472 -18.24 -10.43 32.24
C ARG A 472 -17.35 -11.47 32.91
N GLU A 473 -16.40 -12.06 32.21
CA GLU A 473 -15.48 -13.04 32.77
C GLU A 473 -14.27 -12.32 33.35
N ALA A 474 -14.02 -12.52 34.65
CA ALA A 474 -12.76 -12.13 35.26
C ALA A 474 -11.59 -12.82 34.53
N PRO A 475 -10.40 -12.19 34.46
CA PRO A 475 -9.21 -12.84 33.89
C PRO A 475 -9.04 -14.23 34.50
N ARG A 476 -8.85 -15.26 33.65
CA ARG A 476 -8.66 -16.62 34.14
C ARG A 476 -7.48 -16.61 35.11
N ALA A 477 -7.74 -16.95 36.37
CA ALA A 477 -6.67 -17.31 37.28
C ALA A 477 -5.92 -18.49 36.65
N PRO A 478 -4.57 -18.52 36.71
CA PRO A 478 -3.78 -19.57 36.08
C PRO A 478 -4.33 -20.94 36.49
N GLN A 479 -4.82 -21.71 35.51
CA GLN A 479 -5.69 -22.86 35.78
C GLN A 479 -4.95 -24.05 36.40
N THR A 480 -3.61 -24.03 36.42
CA THR A 480 -2.80 -25.13 36.94
C THR A 480 -1.49 -24.60 37.53
N ARG A 481 -1.34 -24.66 38.85
CA ARG A 481 -0.05 -24.40 39.50
C ARG A 481 0.90 -25.56 39.17
N LEU A 482 2.12 -25.25 38.74
CA LEU A 482 3.16 -26.23 38.45
C LEU A 482 3.37 -27.15 39.66
N THR A 483 3.41 -28.46 39.41
CA THR A 483 3.66 -29.47 40.45
C THR A 483 5.08 -29.98 40.25
N LEU A 484 6.02 -29.44 41.01
CA LEU A 484 7.44 -29.75 40.88
C LEU A 484 7.85 -30.63 42.06
N THR A 485 8.53 -31.75 41.78
CA THR A 485 8.95 -32.72 42.82
C THR A 485 10.46 -32.87 42.93
N THR A 486 11.21 -32.30 41.98
CA THR A 486 12.65 -32.45 41.87
C THR A 486 13.28 -31.07 41.76
N ASP A 487 14.13 -30.74 42.73
CA ASP A 487 14.94 -29.52 42.68
C ASP A 487 16.17 -29.76 41.79
N GLY A 488 16.55 -28.76 41.00
CA GLY A 488 17.62 -28.89 40.02
C GLY A 488 17.60 -27.81 38.94
N ILE A 489 18.58 -27.89 38.04
CA ILE A 489 18.65 -27.06 36.84
C ILE A 489 18.35 -27.95 35.65
N PHE A 490 17.32 -27.59 34.89
CA PHE A 490 16.83 -28.38 33.77
C PHE A 490 16.93 -27.57 32.47
N ALA A 491 17.48 -28.19 31.43
CA ALA A 491 17.64 -27.55 30.14
C ALA A 491 16.49 -27.93 29.22
N GLY A 492 15.83 -26.94 28.61
CA GLY A 492 14.68 -27.17 27.74
C GLY A 492 14.85 -26.53 26.38
N THR A 493 14.18 -27.09 25.38
CA THR A 493 14.20 -26.60 24.01
C THR A 493 12.81 -26.47 23.42
N GLY A 494 12.56 -25.35 22.75
CA GLY A 494 11.28 -25.08 22.14
C GLY A 494 11.44 -24.39 20.79
N ARG A 495 10.46 -24.54 19.92
CA ARG A 495 10.50 -23.96 18.57
C ARG A 495 9.91 -22.55 18.59
N GLY A 496 10.76 -21.54 18.46
CA GLY A 496 10.37 -20.14 18.28
C GLY A 496 9.99 -19.80 16.83
N TYR A 497 9.80 -18.50 16.56
CA TYR A 497 9.42 -18.00 15.24
C TYR A 497 10.55 -18.14 14.22
N ASN A 498 11.77 -17.74 14.60
CA ASN A 498 12.94 -17.70 13.71
C ASN A 498 13.91 -18.88 13.92
N GLY A 499 13.73 -19.67 14.96
CA GLY A 499 14.63 -20.77 15.29
C GLY A 499 14.34 -21.41 16.65
N PRO A 500 15.16 -22.38 17.07
CA PRO A 500 15.03 -22.98 18.39
C PRO A 500 15.39 -21.97 19.48
N ILE A 501 14.61 -22.01 20.55
CA ILE A 501 14.85 -21.30 21.81
C ILE A 501 15.36 -22.35 22.80
N ARG A 502 16.52 -22.09 23.40
CA ARG A 502 17.10 -22.95 24.43
C ARG A 502 17.12 -22.19 25.74
N ILE A 503 16.73 -22.86 26.82
CA ILE A 503 16.66 -22.28 28.14
C ILE A 503 17.24 -23.22 29.20
N GLU A 504 17.53 -22.66 30.36
CA GLU A 504 17.69 -23.38 31.63
C GLU A 504 16.66 -22.87 32.64
N ALA A 505 15.93 -23.78 33.26
CA ALA A 505 15.00 -23.49 34.36
C ALA A 505 15.59 -24.03 35.67
N THR A 506 15.67 -23.17 36.68
CA THR A 506 16.11 -23.56 38.04
C THR A 506 14.87 -23.78 38.91
N VAL A 507 14.79 -24.96 39.51
CA VAL A 507 13.76 -25.35 40.47
C VAL A 507 14.39 -25.53 41.85
N ASP A 508 13.86 -24.83 42.84
CA ASP A 508 14.28 -24.91 44.24
C ASP A 508 13.05 -24.83 45.17
N GLY A 509 12.94 -25.76 46.10
CA GLY A 509 11.82 -25.82 47.05
C GLY A 509 10.47 -26.00 46.36
N ASN A 510 10.37 -26.88 45.36
CA ASN A 510 9.17 -27.13 44.54
C ASN A 510 8.66 -25.89 43.78
N ARG A 511 9.53 -24.91 43.48
CA ARG A 511 9.17 -23.68 42.75
C ARG A 511 10.23 -23.35 41.71
N VAL A 512 9.79 -22.78 40.57
CA VAL A 512 10.72 -22.21 39.58
C VAL A 512 11.25 -20.88 40.13
N THR A 513 12.55 -20.76 40.30
CA THR A 513 13.20 -19.55 40.83
C THR A 513 13.88 -18.71 39.75
N ALA A 514 14.31 -19.34 38.66
CA ALA A 514 14.94 -18.66 37.53
C ALA A 514 14.65 -19.37 36.21
N ILE A 515 14.58 -18.60 35.12
CA ILE A 515 14.48 -19.08 33.74
C ILE A 515 15.45 -18.26 32.90
N ASP A 516 16.56 -18.87 32.51
CA ASP A 516 17.62 -18.24 31.74
C ASP A 516 17.54 -18.66 30.27
N VAL A 517 17.43 -17.68 29.36
CA VAL A 517 17.41 -17.94 27.91
C VAL A 517 18.85 -18.02 27.40
N LEU A 518 19.34 -19.24 27.16
CA LEU A 518 20.70 -19.51 26.69
C LEU A 518 20.94 -19.06 25.26
N SER A 519 19.98 -19.28 24.36
CA SER A 519 20.11 -18.91 22.95
C SER A 519 18.76 -18.78 22.26
N HIS A 520 18.61 -17.77 21.39
CA HIS A 520 17.46 -17.58 20.51
C HIS A 520 17.85 -16.78 19.25
N ILE A 521 17.03 -16.87 18.19
CA ILE A 521 17.18 -16.09 16.94
C ILE A 521 15.96 -15.18 16.73
N GLU A 522 15.23 -14.88 17.80
CA GLU A 522 14.02 -14.05 17.76
C GLU A 522 14.27 -12.58 17.37
N THR A 523 13.20 -11.92 16.92
CA THR A 523 13.25 -10.51 16.52
C THR A 523 13.64 -9.59 17.69
N PRO A 524 14.58 -8.64 17.51
CA PRO A 524 15.08 -7.80 18.61
C PRO A 524 14.02 -6.91 19.27
N ASP A 525 13.08 -6.39 18.48
CA ASP A 525 12.14 -5.36 18.95
C ASP A 525 10.88 -5.93 19.62
N ILE A 526 10.51 -7.18 19.29
CA ILE A 526 9.23 -7.77 19.71
C ILE A 526 9.43 -9.16 20.34
N GLY A 527 10.17 -10.04 19.67
CA GLY A 527 10.40 -11.41 20.13
C GLY A 527 11.27 -11.49 21.38
N ALA A 528 12.44 -10.84 21.39
CA ALA A 528 13.36 -10.90 22.53
C ALA A 528 12.80 -10.30 23.84
N PRO A 529 12.10 -9.13 23.83
CA PRO A 529 11.42 -8.61 25.01
C PRO A 529 10.28 -9.52 25.49
N ALA A 530 9.57 -10.18 24.56
CA ALA A 530 8.48 -11.10 24.90
C ALA A 530 8.97 -12.32 25.69
N LEU A 531 10.15 -12.85 25.35
CA LEU A 531 10.73 -13.99 26.08
C LEU A 531 10.95 -13.66 27.57
N ARG A 532 11.55 -12.50 27.85
CA ARG A 532 11.81 -12.05 29.23
C ARG A 532 10.51 -11.86 30.00
N ARG A 533 9.54 -11.17 29.40
CA ARG A 533 8.24 -10.91 30.03
C ARG A 533 7.50 -12.20 30.40
N ILE A 534 7.53 -13.20 29.52
CA ILE A 534 6.89 -14.49 29.79
C ILE A 534 7.65 -15.25 30.87
N ALA A 535 8.98 -15.31 30.82
CA ALA A 535 9.79 -15.94 31.86
C ALA A 535 9.47 -15.36 33.26
N ASP A 536 9.45 -14.03 33.38
CA ASP A 536 9.11 -13.35 34.63
C ASP A 536 7.67 -13.67 35.09
N THR A 537 6.72 -13.76 34.15
CA THR A 537 5.31 -14.07 34.44
C THR A 537 5.14 -15.51 34.91
N VAL A 538 5.88 -16.46 34.34
CA VAL A 538 5.88 -17.88 34.77
C VAL A 538 6.48 -18.02 36.17
N ILE A 539 7.59 -17.33 36.46
CA ILE A 539 8.21 -17.32 37.80
C ILE A 539 7.25 -16.71 38.83
N ALA A 540 6.56 -15.62 38.49
CA ALA A 540 5.61 -14.97 39.40
C ALA A 540 4.36 -15.83 39.64
N SER A 541 3.79 -16.42 38.58
CA SER A 541 2.54 -17.17 38.64
C SER A 541 2.72 -18.62 39.09
N GLN A 542 3.92 -19.19 38.91
CA GLN A 542 4.21 -20.62 39.05
C GLN A 542 3.26 -21.47 38.18
N SER A 543 3.00 -21.02 36.95
CA SER A 543 2.08 -21.65 36.00
C SER A 543 2.60 -21.48 34.57
N LEU A 544 2.36 -22.48 33.71
CA LEU A 544 2.58 -22.39 32.26
C LEU A 544 1.37 -21.80 31.51
N ASP A 545 0.23 -21.67 32.20
CA ASP A 545 -0.97 -21.01 31.70
C ASP A 545 -0.83 -19.49 31.86
N VAL A 546 -0.03 -18.90 30.96
CA VAL A 546 0.26 -17.46 30.91
C VAL A 546 -0.02 -16.91 29.52
N ASP A 547 -0.51 -15.67 29.46
CA ASP A 547 -0.84 -15.03 28.20
C ASP A 547 0.40 -14.82 27.32
N VAL A 548 0.26 -15.23 26.06
CA VAL A 548 1.27 -14.99 25.04
C VAL A 548 1.34 -13.50 24.69
N VAL A 549 2.55 -12.99 24.45
CA VAL A 549 2.72 -11.58 24.11
C VAL A 549 2.21 -11.33 22.69
N SER A 550 1.28 -10.39 22.57
CA SER A 550 0.72 -9.98 21.29
C SER A 550 1.80 -9.45 20.35
N GLY A 551 1.81 -9.92 19.10
CA GLY A 551 2.89 -9.66 18.14
C GLY A 551 4.10 -10.61 18.23
N ALA A 552 4.21 -11.41 19.30
CA ALA A 552 5.29 -12.38 19.52
C ALA A 552 4.76 -13.80 19.79
N THR A 553 3.59 -14.16 19.28
CA THR A 553 2.87 -15.39 19.68
C THR A 553 3.67 -16.67 19.44
N ALA A 554 4.36 -16.79 18.30
CA ALA A 554 5.17 -17.96 17.98
C ALA A 554 6.39 -18.07 18.91
N SER A 555 7.09 -16.97 19.17
CA SER A 555 8.20 -16.89 20.12
C SER A 555 7.74 -17.19 21.55
N SER A 556 6.57 -16.68 21.94
CA SER A 556 5.94 -16.87 23.24
C SER A 556 5.60 -18.34 23.48
N ARG A 557 4.95 -19.00 22.52
CA ARG A 557 4.65 -20.44 22.59
C ARG A 557 5.92 -21.29 22.54
N GLY A 558 6.91 -20.86 21.76
CA GLY A 558 8.22 -21.52 21.70
C GLY A 558 8.92 -21.52 23.05
N LEU A 559 8.86 -20.42 23.80
CA LEU A 559 9.40 -20.36 25.16
C LEU A 559 8.61 -21.23 26.13
N LEU A 560 7.27 -21.17 26.11
CA LEU A 560 6.44 -22.01 26.98
C LEU A 560 6.67 -23.50 26.73
N ALA A 561 6.85 -23.90 25.46
CA ALA A 561 7.24 -25.25 25.10
C ALA A 561 8.63 -25.62 25.62
N ALA A 562 9.60 -24.70 25.57
CA ALA A 562 10.93 -24.92 26.13
C ALA A 562 10.89 -25.07 27.66
N ILE A 563 10.04 -24.30 28.36
CA ILE A 563 9.86 -24.41 29.81
C ILE A 563 9.18 -25.74 30.15
N HIS A 564 8.16 -26.13 29.39
CA HIS A 564 7.53 -27.43 29.57
C HIS A 564 8.52 -28.59 29.37
N ASP A 565 9.34 -28.53 28.32
CA ASP A 565 10.39 -29.52 28.03
C ASP A 565 11.48 -29.58 29.12
N ALA A 566 11.77 -28.46 29.79
CA ALA A 566 12.67 -28.43 30.94
C ALA A 566 12.03 -29.04 32.19
N LEU A 567 10.77 -28.72 32.48
CA LEU A 567 10.09 -29.12 33.73
C LEU A 567 9.52 -30.54 33.70
N ASP A 568 9.45 -31.18 32.53
CA ASP A 568 9.05 -32.59 32.35
C ASP A 568 10.19 -33.59 32.59
N GLN A 569 11.41 -33.12 32.83
CA GLN A 569 12.61 -33.95 33.10
C GLN A 569 12.70 -34.34 34.57
#